data_AF-A0A067BNT3-F1
#
_entry.id   AF-A0A067BNT3-F1
#
_cell.length_a   1.000
_cell.length_b   1.000
_cell.length_c   1.000
_cell.angle_alpha   90.00
_cell.angle_beta   90.00
_cell.angle_gamma   90.00
#
_symmetry.space_group_name_H-M   'P 1'
#
loop_
_entity.id
_entity.type
_entity.pdbx_description
1 polymer ?
#
loop_
_entity_poly.entity_id
_entity_poly.type
_entity_poly.pdbx_seq_one_letter_code
_entity_poly.pdbx_strand_id
1 'polypeptide(L)'
;MTDTDAATTLPSLEDLKMINEIAELLDDAGLASASPTPSVKSDDAPAAKIVKTQHYYRKRQKDERQYLHDQVKELSSKLSVLTTMKTLEVDQCSHWEKVARTQKLGSQKAALENARLKRALEDQLKLAEALDQLLVKRPRLATFPTMDVIDWKLRKLPMEPSARETSFHAMLNDAYDHVDTNFLQKGLYDSMDHLRSLDVSANETDDAIVIDVQSVRQIASNYLTCSQNFWSLLSEHEYLNLPNAHLQVLEHFGSDGIYFRHRALMPQKNPYSQLLWGVKRFYEKNRVVLVFKTVLEDQRYPPVPGLYIGNHTAA
;
A
#
# COMPACT_ATOMS: atom_id res chain seq x y z
N MET A 1 -20.25 1.63 -19.35
CA MET A 1 -19.89 1.24 -20.73
C MET A 1 -18.63 0.42 -20.61
N THR A 2 -18.72 -0.85 -20.19
CA THR A 2 -18.84 -2.02 -21.09
C THR A 2 -17.93 -1.87 -22.29
N ASP A 3 -16.68 -2.32 -22.14
CA ASP A 3 -16.07 -3.19 -23.15
C ASP A 3 -15.00 -4.06 -22.48
N THR A 4 -15.37 -5.32 -22.38
CA THR A 4 -14.59 -6.43 -21.86
C THR A 4 -13.66 -6.87 -22.98
N ASP A 5 -12.42 -6.36 -22.98
CA ASP A 5 -11.40 -6.81 -23.93
C ASP A 5 -10.84 -8.15 -23.43
N ALA A 6 -11.61 -9.21 -23.70
CA ALA A 6 -11.17 -10.59 -23.51
C ALA A 6 -10.02 -10.83 -24.50
N ALA A 7 -8.79 -10.75 -23.99
CA ALA A 7 -7.62 -11.24 -24.68
C ALA A 7 -7.89 -12.70 -25.11
N THR A 8 -8.05 -12.92 -26.41
CA THR A 8 -8.15 -14.24 -27.02
C THR A 8 -6.79 -14.93 -26.90
N THR A 9 -6.50 -15.40 -25.69
CA THR A 9 -5.45 -16.37 -25.45
C THR A 9 -5.92 -17.64 -26.12
N LEU A 10 -5.25 -18.02 -27.22
CA LEU A 10 -5.44 -19.33 -27.83
C LEU A 10 -5.24 -20.37 -26.72
N PRO A 11 -6.21 -21.27 -26.51
CA PRO A 11 -6.10 -22.28 -25.47
C PRO A 11 -4.82 -23.07 -25.70
N SER A 12 -4.02 -23.21 -24.64
CA SER A 12 -2.79 -23.98 -24.68
C SER A 12 -3.12 -25.45 -25.02
N LEU A 13 -2.12 -26.21 -25.46
CA LEU A 13 -2.30 -27.64 -25.75
C LEU A 13 -2.81 -28.40 -24.50
N GLU A 14 -2.48 -27.91 -23.31
CA GLU A 14 -2.95 -28.44 -22.02
C GLU A 14 -4.41 -28.09 -21.77
N ASP A 15 -4.86 -26.88 -22.11
CA ASP A 15 -6.27 -26.47 -22.00
C ASP A 15 -7.16 -27.31 -22.92
N LEU A 16 -6.70 -27.58 -24.16
CA LEU A 16 -7.42 -28.44 -25.11
C LEU A 16 -7.49 -29.89 -24.64
N LYS A 17 -6.45 -30.36 -23.94
CA LYS A 17 -6.42 -31.70 -23.35
C LYS A 17 -7.38 -31.78 -22.15
N MET A 18 -7.39 -30.75 -21.30
CA MET A 18 -8.29 -30.63 -20.15
C MET A 18 -9.77 -30.54 -20.59
N ILE A 19 -10.07 -29.84 -21.69
CA ILE A 19 -11.42 -29.76 -22.26
C ILE A 19 -11.90 -31.14 -22.75
N ASN A 20 -11.02 -31.94 -23.37
CA ASN A 20 -11.35 -33.29 -23.79
C ASN A 20 -11.52 -34.25 -22.60
N GLU A 21 -10.70 -34.13 -21.56
CA GLU A 21 -10.85 -34.93 -20.31
C GLU A 21 -12.15 -34.57 -19.56
N ILE A 22 -12.54 -33.29 -19.52
CA ILE A 22 -13.81 -32.85 -18.95
C ILE A 22 -15.00 -33.40 -19.74
N ALA A 23 -14.89 -33.47 -21.07
CA ALA A 23 -15.93 -34.07 -21.92
C ALA A 23 -16.08 -35.58 -21.67
N GLU A 24 -15.00 -36.32 -21.46
CA GLU A 24 -15.04 -37.75 -21.09
C GLU A 24 -15.60 -37.97 -19.68
N LEU A 25 -15.28 -37.11 -18.70
CA LEU A 25 -15.83 -37.20 -17.33
C LEU A 25 -17.33 -36.90 -17.24
N LEU A 26 -17.87 -36.08 -18.15
CA LEU A 26 -19.29 -35.78 -18.25
C LEU A 26 -20.12 -36.95 -18.83
N ASP A 27 -19.49 -37.86 -19.59
CA ASP A 27 -20.12 -39.10 -20.05
C ASP A 27 -20.27 -40.12 -18.90
N ASP A 28 -19.34 -40.16 -17.94
CA ASP A 28 -19.36 -41.11 -16.81
C ASP A 28 -20.37 -40.70 -15.71
N ALA A 29 -20.68 -39.41 -15.58
CA ALA A 29 -21.67 -38.89 -14.64
C ALA A 29 -23.14 -39.14 -15.08
N GLY A 30 -23.36 -39.68 -16.29
CA GLY A 30 -24.68 -39.80 -16.93
C GLY A 30 -25.54 -41.03 -16.55
N LEU A 31 -25.07 -41.93 -15.68
CA LEU A 31 -25.80 -43.17 -15.32
C LEU A 31 -26.56 -43.16 -13.99
N ALA A 32 -26.56 -42.06 -13.22
CA ALA A 32 -27.40 -41.93 -12.04
C ALA A 32 -28.84 -41.52 -12.41
N SER A 33 -29.62 -42.48 -12.88
CA SER A 33 -31.08 -42.37 -13.07
C SER A 33 -31.79 -42.24 -11.72
N ALA A 34 -32.04 -41.00 -11.25
CA ALA A 34 -33.08 -40.75 -10.25
C ALA A 34 -34.45 -40.89 -10.92
N SER A 35 -35.12 -42.01 -10.66
CA SER A 35 -36.49 -42.29 -11.08
C SER A 35 -37.47 -41.43 -10.27
N PRO A 36 -38.45 -40.73 -10.86
CA PRO A 36 -39.57 -40.19 -10.10
C PRO A 36 -40.68 -41.25 -9.97
N THR A 37 -41.13 -41.46 -8.74
CA THR A 37 -42.30 -42.24 -8.35
C THR A 37 -43.59 -41.65 -8.96
N PRO A 38 -44.51 -42.46 -9.54
CA PRO A 38 -45.83 -41.95 -9.89
C PRO A 38 -46.84 -42.27 -8.78
N SER A 39 -47.62 -41.26 -8.35
CA SER A 39 -48.81 -41.47 -7.53
C SER A 39 -50.00 -40.66 -8.07
N VAL A 40 -50.89 -41.37 -8.80
CA VAL A 40 -52.39 -41.39 -8.77
C VAL A 40 -53.12 -40.02 -8.97
N LYS A 41 -54.09 -39.74 -9.89
CA LYS A 41 -55.26 -40.45 -10.46
C LYS A 41 -55.70 -39.90 -11.85
N SER A 42 -56.23 -40.81 -12.67
CA SER A 42 -57.30 -40.72 -13.71
C SER A 42 -57.74 -39.36 -14.27
N ASP A 43 -57.56 -39.15 -15.58
CA ASP A 43 -58.68 -39.13 -16.55
C ASP A 43 -58.18 -39.37 -17.99
N ASP A 44 -59.10 -39.86 -18.83
CA ASP A 44 -58.90 -40.69 -20.00
C ASP A 44 -58.34 -39.96 -21.25
N ALA A 45 -57.30 -40.57 -21.86
CA ALA A 45 -56.61 -40.26 -23.13
C ALA A 45 -55.87 -38.89 -23.33
N PRO A 46 -54.61 -38.86 -23.83
CA PRO A 46 -53.61 -39.92 -23.93
C PRO A 46 -52.30 -39.49 -23.24
N ALA A 47 -52.03 -40.06 -22.06
CA ALA A 47 -50.69 -40.05 -21.45
C ALA A 47 -49.60 -40.55 -22.43
N ALA A 48 -49.99 -41.38 -23.41
CA ALA A 48 -49.14 -41.82 -24.51
C ALA A 48 -48.66 -40.68 -25.43
N LYS A 49 -49.39 -39.57 -25.61
CA LYS A 49 -48.91 -38.43 -26.42
C LYS A 49 -47.88 -37.59 -25.66
N ILE A 50 -48.05 -37.39 -24.35
CA ILE A 50 -47.12 -36.61 -23.50
C ILE A 50 -45.79 -37.35 -23.31
N VAL A 51 -45.82 -38.68 -23.11
CA VAL A 51 -44.60 -39.50 -23.04
C VAL A 51 -43.89 -39.55 -24.40
N LYS A 52 -44.64 -39.60 -25.51
CA LYS A 52 -44.06 -39.55 -26.87
C LYS A 52 -43.42 -38.19 -27.17
N THR A 53 -44.03 -37.07 -26.76
CA THR A 53 -43.45 -35.73 -26.98
C THR A 53 -42.21 -35.50 -26.10
N GLN A 54 -42.21 -35.97 -24.84
CA GLN A 54 -41.01 -35.95 -23.98
C GLN A 54 -39.88 -36.83 -24.52
N HIS A 55 -40.20 -38.01 -25.03
CA HIS A 55 -39.23 -38.90 -25.67
C HIS A 55 -38.67 -38.28 -26.95
N TYR A 56 -39.51 -37.62 -27.77
CA TYR A 56 -39.07 -36.93 -28.98
C TYR A 56 -38.18 -35.72 -28.66
N TYR A 57 -38.49 -34.98 -27.59
CA TYR A 57 -37.67 -33.86 -27.11
C TYR A 57 -36.30 -34.33 -26.59
N ARG A 58 -36.27 -35.40 -25.77
CA ARG A 58 -35.03 -36.02 -25.31
C ARG A 58 -34.18 -36.57 -26.45
N LYS A 59 -34.81 -37.18 -27.45
CA LYS A 59 -34.14 -37.65 -28.66
C LYS A 59 -33.53 -36.49 -29.44
N ARG A 60 -34.30 -35.42 -29.69
CA ARG A 60 -33.80 -34.22 -30.35
C ARG A 60 -32.61 -33.58 -29.63
N GLN A 61 -32.66 -33.46 -28.30
CA GLN A 61 -31.51 -32.95 -27.53
C GLN A 61 -30.29 -33.87 -27.59
N LYS A 62 -30.48 -35.18 -27.68
CA LYS A 62 -29.38 -36.13 -27.87
C LYS A 62 -28.78 -35.98 -29.27
N ASP A 63 -29.62 -35.87 -30.29
CA ASP A 63 -29.20 -35.68 -31.68
C ASP A 63 -28.49 -34.33 -31.87
N GLU A 64 -28.97 -33.25 -31.22
CA GLU A 64 -28.33 -31.92 -31.24
C GLU A 64 -26.96 -31.94 -30.56
N ARG A 65 -26.84 -32.61 -29.41
CA ARG A 65 -25.55 -32.78 -28.73
C ARG A 65 -24.57 -33.60 -29.56
N GLN A 66 -25.04 -34.66 -30.22
CA GLN A 66 -24.22 -35.44 -31.13
C GLN A 66 -23.74 -34.59 -32.30
N TYR A 67 -24.63 -33.79 -32.89
CA TYR A 67 -24.30 -32.86 -33.97
C TYR A 67 -23.23 -31.83 -33.55
N LEU A 68 -23.37 -31.23 -32.36
CA LEU A 68 -22.38 -30.29 -31.83
C LEU A 68 -21.03 -30.98 -31.55
N HIS A 69 -21.04 -32.21 -31.05
CA HIS A 69 -19.81 -33.00 -30.86
C HIS A 69 -19.11 -33.31 -32.18
N ASP A 70 -19.87 -33.72 -33.20
CA ASP A 70 -19.34 -34.00 -34.52
C ASP A 70 -18.77 -32.72 -35.15
N GLN A 71 -19.42 -31.57 -34.94
CA GLN A 71 -18.94 -30.27 -35.41
C GLN A 71 -17.67 -29.82 -34.66
N VAL A 72 -17.58 -30.01 -33.34
CA VAL A 72 -16.37 -29.74 -32.56
C VAL A 72 -15.23 -30.64 -33.01
N LYS A 73 -15.50 -31.92 -33.28
CA LYS A 73 -14.50 -32.87 -33.81
C LYS A 73 -14.03 -32.48 -35.21
N GLU A 74 -14.94 -32.03 -36.06
CA GLU A 74 -14.60 -31.54 -37.39
C GLU A 74 -13.74 -30.26 -37.31
N LEU A 75 -14.17 -29.26 -36.54
CA LEU A 75 -13.46 -27.99 -36.41
C LEU A 75 -12.10 -28.15 -35.72
N SER A 76 -12.00 -29.01 -34.70
CA SER A 76 -10.72 -29.34 -34.05
C SER A 76 -9.77 -30.08 -35.01
N SER A 77 -10.28 -30.99 -35.83
CA SER A 77 -9.47 -31.65 -36.87
C SER A 77 -8.98 -30.67 -37.94
N LYS A 78 -9.83 -29.70 -38.35
CA LYS A 78 -9.43 -28.64 -39.29
C LYS A 78 -8.38 -27.72 -38.67
N LEU A 79 -8.53 -27.35 -37.40
CA LEU A 79 -7.54 -26.57 -36.67
C LEU A 79 -6.22 -27.32 -36.52
N SER A 80 -6.23 -28.62 -36.21
CA SER A 80 -4.99 -29.39 -36.09
C SER A 80 -4.25 -29.48 -37.43
N VAL A 81 -4.97 -29.70 -38.54
CA VAL A 81 -4.37 -29.71 -39.88
C VAL A 81 -3.77 -28.35 -40.22
N LEU A 82 -4.50 -27.25 -40.01
CA LEU A 82 -3.97 -25.90 -40.27
C LEU A 82 -2.78 -25.56 -39.38
N THR A 83 -2.79 -26.01 -38.12
CA THR A 83 -1.68 -25.80 -37.18
C THR A 83 -0.44 -26.58 -37.63
N THR A 84 -0.58 -27.84 -38.00
CA THR A 84 0.52 -28.69 -38.49
C THR A 84 1.11 -28.18 -39.81
N MET A 85 0.27 -27.72 -40.74
CA MET A 85 0.74 -27.08 -41.98
C MET A 85 1.55 -25.81 -41.67
N LYS A 86 1.05 -24.96 -40.76
CA LYS A 86 1.74 -23.74 -40.36
C LYS A 86 3.07 -24.00 -39.65
N THR A 87 3.18 -25.06 -38.86
CA THR A 87 4.45 -25.44 -38.22
C THR A 87 5.46 -25.95 -39.24
N LEU A 88 5.03 -26.74 -40.24
CA LEU A 88 5.91 -27.21 -41.32
C LEU A 88 6.41 -26.05 -42.20
N GLU A 89 5.55 -25.08 -42.51
CA GLU A 89 5.94 -23.85 -43.21
C GLU A 89 6.96 -23.05 -42.40
N VAL A 90 6.75 -22.93 -41.08
CA VAL A 90 7.72 -22.28 -40.18
C VAL A 90 9.05 -23.02 -40.19
N ASP A 91 9.08 -24.35 -40.24
CA ASP A 91 10.33 -25.12 -40.27
C ASP A 91 11.10 -24.95 -41.60
N GLN A 92 10.40 -24.72 -42.71
CA GLN A 92 10.98 -24.48 -44.03
C GLN A 92 11.42 -23.03 -44.30
N CYS A 93 11.05 -22.08 -43.43
CA CYS A 93 11.43 -20.66 -43.57
C CYS A 93 12.93 -20.41 -43.28
N SER A 94 13.52 -19.47 -44.03
CA SER A 94 14.89 -18.99 -43.81
C SER A 94 15.07 -18.38 -42.41
N HIS A 95 16.26 -18.53 -41.81
CA HIS A 95 16.58 -18.00 -40.48
C HIS A 95 16.23 -16.51 -40.34
N TRP A 96 16.53 -15.69 -41.36
CA TRP A 96 16.21 -14.26 -41.38
C TRP A 96 14.71 -13.96 -41.44
N GLU A 97 13.93 -14.85 -42.06
CA GLU A 97 12.48 -14.71 -42.09
C GLU A 97 11.87 -14.96 -40.70
N LYS A 98 12.39 -15.94 -39.96
CA LYS A 98 12.00 -16.21 -38.57
C LYS A 98 12.33 -15.02 -37.66
N VAL A 99 13.52 -14.45 -37.83
CA VAL A 99 13.96 -13.26 -37.08
C VAL A 99 13.07 -12.06 -37.42
N ALA A 100 12.83 -11.77 -38.71
CA ALA A 100 11.99 -10.65 -39.15
C ALA A 100 10.54 -10.78 -38.65
N ARG A 101 9.97 -11.99 -38.67
CA ARG A 101 8.62 -12.27 -38.14
C ARG A 101 8.55 -12.05 -36.63
N THR A 102 9.57 -12.50 -35.89
CA THR A 102 9.66 -12.30 -34.44
C THR A 102 9.82 -10.82 -34.10
N GLN A 103 10.66 -10.09 -34.84
CA GLN A 103 10.86 -8.65 -34.64
C GLN A 103 9.60 -7.85 -34.96
N LYS A 104 8.86 -8.23 -36.02
CA LYS A 104 7.56 -7.62 -36.35
C LYS A 104 6.54 -7.84 -35.24
N LEU A 105 6.41 -9.06 -34.73
CA LEU A 105 5.52 -9.37 -33.61
C LEU A 105 5.93 -8.65 -32.32
N GLY A 106 7.23 -8.60 -32.03
CA GLY A 106 7.77 -7.87 -30.88
C GLY A 106 7.47 -6.37 -30.97
N SER A 107 7.67 -5.76 -32.15
CA SER A 107 7.33 -4.36 -32.41
C SER A 107 5.83 -4.08 -32.24
N GLN A 108 4.96 -4.95 -32.76
CA GLN A 108 3.52 -4.82 -32.60
C GLN A 108 3.08 -4.91 -31.13
N LYS A 109 3.62 -5.89 -30.38
CA LYS A 109 3.35 -6.02 -28.95
C LYS A 109 3.82 -4.80 -28.16
N ALA A 110 5.02 -4.32 -28.44
CA ALA A 110 5.56 -3.12 -27.80
C ALA A 110 4.72 -1.87 -28.12
N ALA A 111 4.24 -1.73 -29.35
CA ALA A 111 3.38 -0.62 -29.74
C ALA A 111 2.02 -0.64 -29.03
N LEU A 112 1.41 -1.82 -28.90
CA LEU A 112 0.15 -2.00 -28.16
C LEU A 112 0.33 -1.68 -26.67
N GLU A 113 1.40 -2.18 -26.06
CA GLU A 113 1.68 -1.92 -24.65
C GLU A 113 2.02 -0.45 -24.40
N ASN A 114 2.78 0.19 -25.29
CA ASN A 114 3.06 1.62 -25.21
C ASN A 114 1.76 2.44 -25.30
N ALA A 115 0.84 2.07 -26.19
CA ALA A 115 -0.47 2.73 -26.29
C ALA A 115 -1.33 2.51 -25.03
N ARG A 116 -1.29 1.32 -24.43
CA ARG A 116 -1.98 1.01 -23.17
C ARG A 116 -1.42 1.85 -22.02
N LEU A 117 -0.10 1.92 -21.88
CA LEU A 117 0.58 2.69 -20.85
C LEU A 117 0.36 4.19 -21.00
N LYS A 118 0.40 4.71 -22.24
CA LYS A 118 0.08 6.13 -22.52
C LYS A 118 -1.34 6.48 -22.10
N ARG A 119 -2.31 5.62 -22.41
CA ARG A 119 -3.71 5.82 -21.98
C ARG A 119 -3.83 5.82 -20.45
N ALA A 120 -3.19 4.87 -19.78
CA ALA A 120 -3.18 4.83 -18.31
C ALA A 120 -2.56 6.08 -17.69
N LEU A 121 -1.49 6.61 -18.30
CA LEU A 121 -0.85 7.86 -17.86
C LEU A 121 -1.76 9.06 -18.10
N GLU A 122 -2.39 9.17 -19.28
CA GLU A 122 -3.39 10.20 -19.57
C GLU A 122 -4.56 10.17 -18.58
N ASP A 123 -5.03 8.99 -18.19
CA ASP A 123 -6.10 8.84 -17.22
C ASP A 123 -5.66 9.23 -15.80
N GLN A 124 -4.44 8.89 -15.41
CA GLN A 124 -3.84 9.38 -14.15
C GLN A 124 -3.66 10.89 -14.15
N LEU A 125 -3.27 11.48 -15.27
CA LEU A 125 -3.10 12.93 -15.42
C LEU A 125 -4.44 13.65 -15.36
N LYS A 126 -5.50 13.13 -16.00
CA LYS A 126 -6.87 13.64 -15.85
C LYS A 126 -7.38 13.53 -14.42
N LEU A 127 -7.05 12.45 -13.71
CA LEU A 127 -7.39 12.29 -12.30
C LEU A 127 -6.68 13.36 -11.46
N ALA A 128 -5.38 13.55 -11.68
CA ALA A 128 -4.59 14.58 -11.00
C ALA A 128 -5.14 15.98 -11.29
N GLU A 129 -5.47 16.30 -12.54
CA GLU A 129 -6.12 17.58 -12.92
C GLU A 129 -7.51 17.74 -12.29
N ALA A 130 -8.30 16.68 -12.20
CA ALA A 130 -9.59 16.72 -11.52
C ALA A 130 -9.44 16.96 -10.01
N LEU A 131 -8.45 16.35 -9.37
CA LEU A 131 -8.11 16.61 -7.98
C LEU A 131 -7.60 18.04 -7.79
N ASP A 132 -6.71 18.52 -8.66
CA ASP A 132 -6.19 19.88 -8.60
C ASP A 132 -7.32 20.90 -8.81
N GLN A 133 -8.21 20.67 -9.76
CA GLN A 133 -9.42 21.50 -9.93
C GLN A 133 -10.36 21.43 -8.72
N LEU A 134 -10.51 20.28 -8.05
CA LEU A 134 -11.29 20.18 -6.82
C LEU A 134 -10.64 20.94 -5.65
N LEU A 135 -9.31 20.96 -5.59
CA LEU A 135 -8.54 21.67 -4.57
C LEU A 135 -8.53 23.19 -4.84
N VAL A 136 -8.35 23.61 -6.11
CA VAL A 136 -8.31 25.02 -6.55
C VAL A 136 -9.72 25.63 -6.60
N LYS A 137 -10.74 24.90 -7.07
CA LYS A 137 -12.14 25.36 -7.16
C LYS A 137 -12.96 25.04 -5.92
N ARG A 138 -12.37 24.97 -4.72
CA ARG A 138 -13.17 24.92 -3.49
C ARG A 138 -14.14 26.12 -3.48
N PRO A 139 -15.46 25.90 -3.59
CA PRO A 139 -16.42 26.94 -3.27
C PRO A 139 -16.32 27.14 -1.75
N ARG A 140 -16.51 28.38 -1.29
CA ARG A 140 -16.62 28.75 0.13
C ARG A 140 -17.89 28.19 0.81
N LEU A 141 -18.27 26.96 0.49
CA LEU A 141 -19.48 26.27 0.94
C LEU A 141 -19.15 24.81 1.28
N ALA A 142 -18.16 24.66 2.15
CA ALA A 142 -18.28 23.87 3.34
C ALA A 142 -17.13 24.39 4.21
N THR A 143 -17.43 25.28 5.14
CA THR A 143 -16.85 25.13 6.46
C THR A 143 -17.19 23.68 6.82
N PHE A 144 -16.30 22.74 6.51
CA PHE A 144 -16.31 21.45 7.17
C PHE A 144 -16.38 21.84 8.63
N PRO A 145 -17.45 21.51 9.37
CA PRO A 145 -17.51 21.79 10.78
C PRO A 145 -16.44 20.90 11.35
N THR A 146 -15.23 21.45 11.47
CA THR A 146 -14.03 20.75 11.89
C THR A 146 -13.87 19.41 11.15
N MET A 147 -13.12 19.39 10.05
CA MET A 147 -12.08 18.36 10.08
C MET A 147 -11.29 18.75 11.32
N ASP A 148 -11.61 18.17 12.47
CA ASP A 148 -10.78 18.18 13.67
C ASP A 148 -9.48 17.53 13.19
N VAL A 149 -8.67 18.29 12.44
CA VAL A 149 -7.27 17.96 12.25
C VAL A 149 -6.74 18.20 13.63
N ILE A 150 -6.81 17.14 14.43
CA ILE A 150 -6.60 17.22 15.87
C ILE A 150 -5.28 17.95 16.05
N ASP A 151 -5.27 19.09 16.74
CA ASP A 151 -4.18 20.06 16.71
C ASP A 151 -2.79 19.42 16.93
N TRP A 152 -2.75 18.35 17.74
CA TRP A 152 -1.54 17.55 17.97
C TRP A 152 -0.97 16.87 16.71
N LYS A 153 -1.79 16.48 15.74
CA LYS A 153 -1.35 15.93 14.43
C LYS A 153 -0.64 16.98 13.59
N LEU A 154 -1.06 18.24 13.71
CA LEU A 154 -0.38 19.39 13.11
C LEU A 154 0.79 19.89 13.97
N ARG A 155 1.14 19.17 15.04
CA ARG A 155 2.17 19.56 16.02
C ARG A 155 1.90 20.95 16.60
N LYS A 156 0.63 21.25 16.83
CA LYS A 156 0.18 22.48 17.49
C LYS A 156 -0.16 22.19 18.93
N LEU A 157 0.26 23.09 19.81
CA LEU A 157 0.06 22.95 21.24
C LEU A 157 -0.82 24.11 21.78
N PRO A 158 -2.02 23.81 22.31
CA PRO A 158 -2.98 24.84 22.72
C PRO A 158 -2.57 25.50 24.04
N MET A 159 -3.23 26.62 24.35
CA MET A 159 -3.02 27.37 25.60
C MET A 159 -3.73 26.75 26.81
N GLU A 160 -4.89 26.12 26.61
CA GLU A 160 -5.70 25.54 27.69
C GLU A 160 -4.99 24.33 28.32
N PRO A 161 -4.76 24.30 29.65
CA PRO A 161 -3.90 23.31 30.29
C PRO A 161 -4.28 21.84 30.04
N SER A 162 -5.57 21.49 30.10
CA SER A 162 -6.03 20.10 29.93
C SER A 162 -5.87 19.62 28.49
N ALA A 163 -6.28 20.43 27.52
CA ALA A 163 -6.13 20.17 26.09
C ALA A 163 -4.65 20.17 25.68
N ARG A 164 -3.83 20.98 26.36
CA ARG A 164 -2.39 21.05 26.16
C ARG A 164 -1.71 19.74 26.57
N GLU A 165 -1.97 19.25 27.77
CA GLU A 165 -1.46 17.95 28.25
C GLU A 165 -1.95 16.80 27.36
N THR A 166 -3.23 16.82 26.99
CA THR A 166 -3.82 15.82 26.09
C THR A 166 -3.13 15.82 24.72
N SER A 167 -2.90 17.01 24.13
CA SER A 167 -2.24 17.17 22.84
C SER A 167 -0.77 16.75 22.89
N PHE A 168 -0.07 17.11 23.96
CA PHE A 168 1.30 16.70 24.21
C PHE A 168 1.42 15.17 24.24
N HIS A 169 0.60 14.51 25.06
CA HIS A 169 0.63 13.06 25.17
C HIS A 169 0.19 12.37 23.88
N ALA A 170 -0.84 12.87 23.20
CA ALA A 170 -1.30 12.29 21.93
C ALA A 170 -0.20 12.34 20.85
N MET A 171 0.50 13.46 20.72
CA MET A 171 1.60 13.63 19.76
C MET A 171 2.76 12.65 20.00
N LEU A 172 3.13 12.45 21.27
CA LEU A 172 4.23 11.59 21.70
C LEU A 172 3.84 10.11 21.64
N ASN A 173 2.60 9.76 22.00
CA ASN A 173 2.09 8.39 21.87
C ASN A 173 2.04 7.98 20.39
N ASP A 174 1.55 8.85 19.51
CA ASP A 174 1.57 8.59 18.06
C ASP A 174 2.99 8.37 17.53
N ALA A 175 3.96 9.16 18.00
CA ALA A 175 5.36 8.93 17.62
C ALA A 175 5.91 7.61 18.17
N TYR A 176 5.53 7.25 19.40
CA TYR A 176 5.89 5.97 20.02
C TYR A 176 5.36 4.76 19.24
N ASP A 177 4.10 4.81 18.79
CA ASP A 177 3.47 3.74 18.01
C ASP A 177 4.22 3.42 16.70
N HIS A 178 5.01 4.37 16.18
CA HIS A 178 5.78 4.21 14.96
C HIS A 178 7.27 3.87 15.21
N VAL A 179 7.75 3.81 16.45
CA VAL A 179 9.18 3.59 16.76
C VAL A 179 9.69 2.28 16.17
N ASP A 180 8.97 1.19 16.41
CA ASP A 180 9.41 -0.14 15.93
C ASP A 180 9.42 -0.22 14.40
N THR A 181 8.42 0.37 13.75
CA THR A 181 8.37 0.48 12.29
C THR A 181 9.56 1.27 11.75
N ASN A 182 9.90 2.40 12.37
CA ASN A 182 11.07 3.20 11.97
C ASN A 182 12.38 2.43 12.18
N PHE A 183 12.54 1.78 13.33
CA PHE A 183 13.75 1.02 13.64
C PHE A 183 13.94 -0.17 12.69
N LEU A 184 12.84 -0.84 12.31
CA LEU A 184 12.85 -1.91 11.33
C LEU A 184 13.22 -1.39 9.93
N GLN A 185 12.58 -0.31 9.47
CA GLN A 185 12.87 0.28 8.15
C GLN A 185 14.32 0.74 8.02
N LYS A 186 14.93 1.19 9.13
CA LYS A 186 16.32 1.61 9.19
C LYS A 186 17.31 0.47 9.50
N GLY A 187 16.84 -0.77 9.67
CA GLY A 187 17.71 -1.92 9.95
C GLY A 187 18.43 -1.85 11.30
N LEU A 188 17.90 -1.10 12.27
CA LEU A 188 18.54 -0.91 13.57
C LEU A 188 18.50 -2.17 14.43
N TYR A 189 17.52 -3.06 14.21
CA TYR A 189 17.43 -4.35 14.89
C TYR A 189 18.50 -5.34 14.46
N ASP A 190 18.99 -5.23 13.22
CA ASP A 190 19.98 -6.15 12.66
C ASP A 190 21.43 -5.69 12.94
N SER A 191 21.61 -4.41 13.28
CA SER A 191 22.91 -3.78 13.48
C SER A 191 23.33 -3.80 14.95
N MET A 192 23.88 -4.94 15.40
CA MET A 192 24.22 -5.15 16.81
C MET A 192 25.52 -4.46 17.27
N ASP A 193 26.42 -4.11 16.35
CA ASP A 193 27.72 -3.52 16.67
C ASP A 193 27.88 -2.12 16.04
N HIS A 194 27.83 -1.10 16.90
CA HIS A 194 28.41 0.24 16.65
C HIS A 194 28.04 0.89 15.30
N LEU A 195 26.74 1.03 15.03
CA LEU A 195 26.26 1.82 13.91
C LEU A 195 26.30 3.32 14.26
N ARG A 196 26.87 4.14 13.37
CA ARG A 196 26.63 5.59 13.35
C ARG A 196 26.54 6.02 11.89
N SER A 197 25.35 6.45 11.48
CA SER A 197 25.08 6.95 10.14
C SER A 197 24.45 8.34 10.21
N LEU A 198 24.83 9.18 9.25
CA LEU A 198 24.27 10.51 9.02
C LEU A 198 24.00 10.60 7.52
N ASP A 199 22.74 10.76 7.16
CA ASP A 199 22.31 11.03 5.80
C ASP A 199 21.69 12.42 5.71
N VAL A 200 22.02 13.13 4.64
CA VAL A 200 21.52 14.49 4.40
C VAL A 200 21.03 14.55 2.96
N SER A 201 19.73 14.75 2.80
CA SER A 201 19.08 14.86 1.49
C SER A 201 18.31 16.17 1.38
N ALA A 202 18.21 16.68 0.15
CA ALA A 202 17.35 17.81 -0.16
C ALA A 202 15.99 17.28 -0.65
N ASN A 203 14.91 17.74 -0.04
CA ASN A 203 13.57 17.53 -0.54
C ASN A 203 13.24 18.67 -1.50
N GLU A 204 13.40 18.42 -2.81
CA GLU A 204 13.16 19.42 -3.87
C GLU A 204 11.71 19.92 -3.92
N THR A 205 10.76 19.13 -3.42
CA THR A 205 9.33 19.47 -3.40
C THR A 205 8.95 20.41 -2.26
N ASP A 206 9.58 20.30 -1.08
CA ASP A 206 9.26 21.13 0.10
C ASP A 206 10.32 22.19 0.41
N ASP A 207 11.33 22.36 -0.45
CA ASP A 207 12.49 23.24 -0.24
C ASP A 207 13.10 23.06 1.17
N ALA A 208 13.23 21.79 1.58
CA ALA A 208 13.62 21.40 2.94
C ALA A 208 14.85 20.50 2.94
N ILE A 209 15.74 20.71 3.91
CA ILE A 209 16.86 19.80 4.18
C ILE A 209 16.40 18.72 5.14
N VAL A 210 16.49 17.47 4.72
CA VAL A 210 16.19 16.29 5.55
C VAL A 210 17.50 15.74 6.08
N ILE A 211 17.57 15.63 7.40
CA ILE A 211 18.73 15.07 8.11
C ILE A 211 18.25 13.82 8.85
N ASP A 212 18.79 12.67 8.48
CA ASP A 212 18.54 11.39 9.15
C ASP A 212 19.79 10.95 9.92
N VAL A 213 19.62 10.65 11.21
CA VAL A 213 20.73 10.26 12.09
C VAL A 213 20.35 8.96 12.77
N GLN A 214 21.24 7.98 12.65
CA GLN A 214 21.07 6.66 13.25
C GLN A 214 22.31 6.34 14.07
N SER A 215 22.10 5.85 15.29
CA SER A 215 23.21 5.45 16.14
C SER A 215 22.83 4.27 17.02
N VAL A 216 23.65 3.22 17.02
CA VAL A 216 23.57 2.09 17.96
C VAL A 216 24.86 2.03 18.75
N ARG A 217 24.75 1.97 20.08
CA ARG A 217 25.91 1.88 20.96
C ARG A 217 25.61 0.97 22.14
N GLN A 218 26.55 0.09 22.44
CA GLN A 218 26.49 -0.72 23.66
C GLN A 218 27.03 0.09 24.84
N ILE A 219 26.26 0.13 25.92
CA ILE A 219 26.64 0.76 27.19
C ILE A 219 26.66 -0.34 28.25
N ALA A 220 27.75 -0.46 28.99
CA ALA A 220 27.93 -1.46 30.06
C ALA A 220 27.17 -1.06 31.34
N SER A 221 25.86 -0.87 31.24
CA SER A 221 24.99 -0.51 32.37
C SER A 221 23.57 -1.02 32.14
N ASN A 222 22.80 -1.13 33.21
CA ASN A 222 21.39 -1.53 33.13
C ASN A 222 20.58 -0.44 32.38
N TYR A 223 19.66 -0.87 31.51
CA TYR A 223 18.88 0.05 30.68
C TYR A 223 18.00 1.01 31.51
N LEU A 224 17.54 0.62 32.70
CA LEU A 224 16.81 1.49 33.63
C LEU A 224 17.72 2.58 34.19
N THR A 225 18.95 2.23 34.57
CA THR A 225 19.95 3.20 35.03
C THR A 225 20.34 4.16 33.91
N CYS A 226 20.54 3.66 32.69
CA CYS A 226 20.79 4.50 31.51
C CYS A 226 19.64 5.48 31.26
N SER A 227 18.40 4.99 31.28
CA SER A 227 17.21 5.83 31.11
C SER A 227 17.11 6.90 32.19
N GLN A 228 17.34 6.53 33.45
CA GLN A 228 17.28 7.47 34.57
C GLN A 228 18.38 8.54 34.48
N ASN A 229 19.61 8.16 34.11
CA ASN A 229 20.72 9.10 33.93
C ASN A 229 20.47 10.06 32.77
N PHE A 230 19.85 9.58 31.68
CA PHE A 230 19.46 10.45 30.58
C PHE A 230 18.34 11.39 31.02
N TRP A 231 17.35 10.88 31.76
CA TRP A 231 16.21 11.67 32.21
C TRP A 231 16.61 12.75 33.22
N SER A 232 17.51 12.46 34.16
CA SER A 232 17.98 13.42 35.17
C SER A 232 18.61 14.66 34.55
N LEU A 233 19.25 14.52 33.37
CA LEU A 233 19.80 15.64 32.62
C LEU A 233 18.74 16.71 32.30
N LEU A 234 17.52 16.28 31.97
CA LEU A 234 16.41 17.18 31.65
C LEU A 234 15.52 17.46 32.87
N SER A 235 15.35 16.51 33.79
CA SER A 235 14.42 16.68 34.92
C SER A 235 15.00 17.47 36.07
N GLU A 236 16.31 17.46 36.28
CA GLU A 236 16.97 18.14 37.41
C GLU A 236 17.49 19.55 37.05
N HIS A 237 17.48 19.91 35.77
CA HIS A 237 18.05 21.16 35.28
C HIS A 237 17.00 21.95 34.51
N GLU A 238 16.61 23.13 35.02
CA GLU A 238 15.73 24.04 34.27
C GLU A 238 16.45 24.62 33.03
N TYR A 239 17.77 24.83 33.14
CA TYR A 239 18.61 25.33 32.05
C TYR A 239 19.87 24.47 31.92
N LEU A 240 20.18 24.05 30.69
CA LEU A 240 21.45 23.39 30.36
C LEU A 240 22.16 24.16 29.25
N ASN A 241 23.36 24.65 29.56
CA ASN A 241 24.21 25.37 28.63
C ASN A 241 25.27 24.43 28.05
N LEU A 242 25.12 24.10 26.78
CA LEU A 242 26.09 23.33 26.00
C LEU A 242 26.94 24.29 25.16
N PRO A 243 28.11 23.87 24.67
CA PRO A 243 29.00 24.74 23.88
C PRO A 243 28.32 25.39 22.66
N ASN A 244 27.45 24.63 21.98
CA ASN A 244 26.79 25.05 20.73
C ASN A 244 25.26 25.07 20.86
N ALA A 245 24.71 24.94 22.06
CA ALA A 245 23.27 24.87 22.26
C ALA A 245 22.84 25.30 23.67
N HIS A 246 21.65 25.88 23.78
CA HIS A 246 20.98 26.13 25.05
C HIS A 246 19.70 25.31 25.12
N LEU A 247 19.54 24.55 26.21
CA LEU A 247 18.30 23.88 26.55
C LEU A 247 17.63 24.60 27.72
N GLN A 248 16.33 24.82 27.62
CA GLN A 248 15.50 25.39 28.68
C GLN A 248 14.24 24.53 28.82
N VAL A 249 14.04 23.92 29.98
CA VAL A 249 12.79 23.23 30.29
C VAL A 249 11.69 24.26 30.45
N LEU A 250 10.56 24.04 29.78
CA LEU A 250 9.41 24.94 29.79
C LEU A 250 8.32 24.39 30.71
N GLU A 251 7.98 23.10 30.57
CA GLU A 251 6.88 22.46 31.27
C GLU A 251 7.16 20.98 31.52
N HIS A 252 6.57 20.45 32.60
CA HIS A 252 6.52 19.03 32.90
C HIS A 252 5.10 18.51 32.75
N PHE A 253 4.94 17.38 32.08
CA PHE A 253 3.68 16.66 31.88
C PHE A 253 3.77 15.31 32.59
N GLY A 254 3.31 15.28 33.85
CA GLY A 254 3.47 14.13 34.73
C GLY A 254 4.92 13.82 35.10
N SER A 255 5.20 12.56 35.45
CA SER A 255 6.54 12.07 35.84
C SER A 255 7.47 11.81 34.65
N ASP A 256 6.90 11.60 33.47
CA ASP A 256 7.59 11.01 32.32
C ASP A 256 7.47 11.84 31.04
N GLY A 257 6.92 13.05 31.11
CA GLY A 257 6.85 14.01 30.01
C GLY A 257 7.56 15.31 30.33
N ILE A 258 8.48 15.74 29.47
CA ILE A 258 9.14 17.04 29.57
C ILE A 258 8.98 17.77 28.25
N TYR A 259 8.67 19.05 28.34
CA TYR A 259 8.65 19.96 27.21
C TYR A 259 9.74 21.02 27.39
N PHE A 260 10.64 21.13 26.42
CA PHE A 260 11.80 21.99 26.51
C PHE A 260 12.11 22.68 25.18
N ARG A 261 12.74 23.84 25.30
CA ARG A 261 13.25 24.63 24.18
C ARG A 261 14.72 24.30 23.95
N HIS A 262 15.09 24.06 22.70
CA HIS A 262 16.45 23.90 22.24
C HIS A 262 16.80 25.03 21.27
N ARG A 263 17.82 25.83 21.59
CA ARG A 263 18.37 26.85 20.69
C ARG A 263 19.76 26.44 20.24
N ALA A 264 19.94 26.23 18.94
CA ALA A 264 21.26 25.98 18.38
C ALA A 264 21.97 27.31 18.10
N LEU A 265 23.26 27.35 18.43
CA LEU A 265 24.10 28.53 18.35
C LEU A 265 25.15 28.36 17.26
N MET A 266 25.39 29.43 16.52
CA MET A 266 26.59 29.53 15.68
C MET A 266 27.84 29.70 16.56
N PRO A 267 29.07 29.51 16.03
CA PRO A 267 30.31 29.71 16.78
C PRO A 267 30.44 31.08 17.46
N GLN A 268 29.80 32.13 16.91
CA GLN A 268 29.73 33.47 17.50
C GLN A 268 28.62 33.63 18.57
N LYS A 269 28.01 32.53 19.02
CA LYS A 269 26.89 32.46 19.99
C LYS A 269 25.58 33.13 19.57
N ASN A 270 25.43 33.48 18.30
CA ASN A 270 24.14 33.92 17.77
C ASN A 270 23.24 32.71 17.50
N PRO A 271 22.00 32.67 18.02
CA PRO A 271 21.07 31.59 17.73
C PRO A 271 20.64 31.65 16.26
N TYR A 272 20.63 30.50 15.58
CA TYR A 272 20.16 30.41 14.19
C TYR A 272 18.93 29.49 14.05
N SER A 273 18.69 28.61 15.03
CA SER A 273 17.50 27.76 15.07
C SER A 273 16.92 27.67 16.48
N GLN A 274 15.62 27.43 16.54
CA GLN A 274 14.91 27.12 17.78
C GLN A 274 13.95 25.95 17.53
N LEU A 275 14.06 24.92 18.35
CA LEU A 275 13.19 23.76 18.35
C LEU A 275 12.47 23.68 19.69
N LEU A 276 11.19 23.35 19.65
CA LEU A 276 10.37 23.10 20.83
C LEU A 276 10.13 21.60 20.91
N TRP A 277 10.82 20.92 21.81
CA TRP A 277 10.81 19.47 21.93
C TRP A 277 9.87 19.01 23.03
N GLY A 278 8.97 18.11 22.69
CA GLY A 278 8.38 17.22 23.67
C GLY A 278 9.19 15.93 23.74
N VAL A 279 9.51 15.49 24.95
CA VAL A 279 10.08 14.17 25.22
C VAL A 279 9.18 13.40 26.19
N LYS A 280 8.96 12.12 25.91
CA LYS A 280 8.23 11.22 26.81
C LYS A 280 8.93 9.86 26.97
N ARG A 281 9.01 9.36 28.19
CA ARG A 281 9.52 8.00 28.48
C ARG A 281 8.39 6.98 28.47
N PHE A 282 8.66 5.84 27.82
CA PHE A 282 7.77 4.69 27.78
C PHE A 282 8.50 3.48 28.34
N TYR A 283 7.95 2.90 29.41
CA TYR A 283 8.49 1.71 30.05
C TYR A 283 7.83 0.46 29.48
N GLU A 284 8.65 -0.42 28.94
CA GLU A 284 8.23 -1.75 28.48
C GLU A 284 8.87 -2.83 29.35
N LYS A 285 8.49 -4.09 29.12
CA LYS A 285 9.00 -5.23 29.91
C LYS A 285 10.53 -5.37 29.83
N ASN A 286 11.13 -5.08 28.68
CA ASN A 286 12.54 -5.35 28.40
C ASN A 286 13.35 -4.13 27.93
N ARG A 287 12.73 -2.95 27.80
CA ARG A 287 13.39 -1.73 27.33
C ARG A 287 12.67 -0.48 27.86
N VAL A 288 13.35 0.66 27.77
CA VAL A 288 12.74 1.98 27.95
C VAL A 288 12.99 2.79 26.70
N VAL A 289 11.93 3.37 26.14
CA VAL A 289 11.98 4.18 24.92
C VAL A 289 11.76 5.63 25.29
N LEU A 290 12.63 6.53 24.81
CA LEU A 290 12.50 7.96 25.00
C LEU A 290 12.16 8.59 23.65
N VAL A 291 10.90 8.97 23.49
CA VAL A 291 10.44 9.53 22.22
C VAL A 291 10.52 11.04 22.27
N PHE A 292 11.07 11.63 21.22
CA PHE A 292 11.19 13.06 21.02
C PHE A 292 10.39 13.48 19.78
N LYS A 293 9.63 14.56 19.89
CA LYS A 293 8.93 15.15 18.75
C LYS A 293 8.83 16.66 18.92
N THR A 294 9.06 17.38 17.83
CA THR A 294 8.97 18.84 17.87
C THR A 294 7.54 19.33 17.72
N VAL A 295 7.20 20.35 18.50
CA VAL A 295 6.02 21.22 18.35
C VAL A 295 6.38 22.34 17.37
N LEU A 296 5.54 22.55 16.37
CA LEU A 296 5.77 23.58 15.34
C LEU A 296 5.10 24.90 15.68
N GLU A 297 3.92 24.84 16.30
CA GLU A 297 3.19 26.02 16.77
C GLU A 297 2.78 25.83 18.21
N ASP A 298 3.07 26.80 19.06
CA ASP A 298 2.69 26.78 20.47
C ASP A 298 2.08 28.13 20.84
N GLN A 299 0.82 28.11 21.30
CA GLN A 299 0.11 29.33 21.67
C GLN A 299 0.66 30.00 22.93
N ARG A 300 1.28 29.22 23.84
CA ARG A 300 1.88 29.71 25.08
C ARG A 300 3.33 30.17 24.87
N TYR A 301 4.07 29.45 24.04
CA TYR A 301 5.48 29.72 23.74
C TYR A 301 5.73 29.82 22.23
N PRO A 302 5.27 30.89 21.57
CA PRO A 302 5.34 30.98 20.11
C PRO A 302 6.79 30.89 19.59
N PRO A 303 7.00 30.25 18.43
CA PRO A 303 8.29 30.28 17.74
C PRO A 303 8.76 31.71 17.48
N VAL A 304 10.07 31.95 17.62
CA VAL A 304 10.64 33.27 17.39
C VAL A 304 10.83 33.48 15.88
N PRO A 305 10.32 34.59 15.30
CA PRO A 305 10.52 34.89 13.89
C PRO A 305 12.01 35.00 13.52
N GLY A 306 12.37 34.52 12.33
CA GLY A 306 13.74 34.62 11.80
C GLY A 306 14.72 33.54 12.27
N LEU A 307 14.28 32.60 13.13
CA LEU A 307 15.04 31.39 13.46
C LEU A 307 14.49 30.21 12.67
N TYR A 308 15.36 29.31 12.23
CA TYR A 308 14.93 28.05 11.64
C TYR A 308 14.15 27.21 12.67
N ILE A 309 13.01 26.67 12.25
CA ILE A 309 12.19 25.75 13.03
C ILE A 309 12.45 24.33 12.53
N GLY A 310 12.76 23.42 13.46
CA GLY A 310 12.97 22.01 13.12
C GLY A 310 11.67 21.20 13.19
N ASN A 311 11.32 20.53 12.10
CA ASN A 311 10.30 19.47 12.08
C ASN A 311 10.99 18.11 12.29
N HIS A 312 11.08 17.64 13.53
CA HIS A 312 11.90 16.49 13.89
C HIS A 312 11.12 15.48 14.73
N THR A 313 11.51 14.21 14.59
CA THR A 313 11.06 13.08 15.41
C THR A 313 12.28 12.21 15.69
N ALA A 314 12.47 11.76 16.93
CA ALA A 314 13.55 10.83 17.31
C ALA A 314 13.07 9.88 18.41
N ALA A 315 13.74 8.73 18.56
CA ALA A 315 13.47 7.72 19.58
C ALA A 315 14.74 6.93 19.92
#